data_AF-A0A1M4UA70-F1
#
_entry.id   AF-A0A1M4UA70-F1
#
_cell.length_a   1.000
_cell.length_b   1.000
_cell.length_c   1.000
_cell.angle_alpha   90.00
_cell.angle_beta   90.00
_cell.angle_gamma   90.00
#
_symmetry.space_group_name_H-M   'P 1'
#
loop_
_entity.id
_entity.type
_entity.pdbx_description
1 polymer ?
#
loop_
_entity_poly.entity_id
_entity_poly.type
_entity_poly.pdbx_seq_one_letter_code
_entity_poly.pdbx_strand_id
1 'polypeptide(L)'
;MDEKLKQLPANAKVLVAGDFNSYNAYDAKAYSPKFETERLKFSPTVALSYEVTDFLLENGFKDAFTLYSNGHFKQSIPVSTTEFPENKGCRYDYIMLNNNLANNCTYSDILREKTTNALSDHYPNYIRLNIKKN
;
A
#
# COMPACT_ATOMS: atom_id res chain seq x y z
N MET A 1 -3.07 -5.24 19.84
CA MET A 1 -2.97 -3.78 19.83
C MET A 1 -1.76 -3.35 20.65
N ASP A 2 -0.75 -2.79 20.00
CA ASP A 2 0.50 -2.28 20.57
C ASP A 2 0.26 -1.17 21.61
N GLU A 3 1.11 -1.11 22.65
CA GLU A 3 0.96 -0.17 23.77
C GLU A 3 1.05 1.30 23.35
N LYS A 4 1.85 1.64 22.33
CA LYS A 4 1.94 3.02 21.83
C LYS A 4 0.66 3.40 21.09
N LEU A 5 0.07 2.47 20.36
CA LEU A 5 -1.22 2.69 19.68
C LEU A 5 -2.39 2.81 20.67
N LYS A 6 -2.30 2.19 21.84
CA LYS A 6 -3.29 2.37 22.94
C LYS A 6 -3.27 3.77 23.55
N GLN A 7 -2.20 4.53 23.38
CA GLN A 7 -2.11 5.92 23.87
C GLN A 7 -2.91 6.90 23.02
N LEU A 8 -3.30 6.51 21.81
CA LEU A 8 -4.17 7.33 20.97
C LEU A 8 -5.58 7.41 21.59
N PRO A 9 -6.27 8.55 21.47
CA PRO A 9 -7.67 8.64 21.87
C PRO A 9 -8.50 7.52 21.23
N ALA A 10 -9.43 6.92 21.98
CA ALA A 10 -10.21 5.78 21.50
C ALA A 10 -10.99 6.07 20.19
N ASN A 11 -11.40 7.32 19.99
CA ASN A 11 -12.10 7.81 18.79
C ASN A 11 -11.19 8.50 17.77
N ALA A 12 -9.87 8.44 17.94
CA ALA A 12 -8.93 9.05 17.01
C ALA A 12 -9.11 8.43 15.62
N LYS A 13 -9.08 9.30 14.60
CA LYS A 13 -9.03 8.91 13.20
C LYS A 13 -7.59 9.00 12.76
N VAL A 14 -7.00 7.88 12.35
CA VAL A 14 -5.56 7.79 12.09
C VAL A 14 -5.32 7.24 10.70
N LEU A 15 -4.42 7.92 9.99
CA LEU A 15 -3.89 7.53 8.69
C LEU A 15 -2.38 7.45 8.81
N VAL A 16 -1.80 6.34 8.34
CA VAL A 16 -0.36 6.18 8.15
C VAL A 16 -0.14 5.92 6.67
N ALA A 17 0.67 6.75 6.02
CA ALA A 17 0.89 6.63 4.58
C ALA A 17 2.32 6.95 4.19
N GLY A 18 2.76 6.34 3.09
CA GLY A 18 4.07 6.54 2.49
C GLY A 18 4.63 5.27 1.90
N ASP A 19 5.88 5.36 1.46
CA ASP A 19 6.69 4.20 1.09
C ASP A 19 7.13 3.47 2.36
N PHE A 20 6.58 2.29 2.59
CA PHE A 20 6.93 1.45 3.74
C PHE A 20 8.15 0.58 3.48
N ASN A 21 8.64 0.50 2.23
CA ASN A 21 9.64 -0.49 1.80
C ASN A 21 9.33 -1.91 2.30
N SER A 22 8.05 -2.26 2.33
CA SER A 22 7.51 -3.52 2.84
C SER A 22 6.39 -4.01 1.91
N TYR A 23 6.05 -5.29 2.01
CA TYR A 23 5.06 -5.97 1.18
C TYR A 23 3.81 -6.26 1.99
N ASN A 24 2.65 -6.26 1.37
CA ASN A 24 1.40 -6.72 1.99
C ASN A 24 1.07 -8.14 1.50
N ALA A 25 0.76 -9.05 2.42
CA ALA A 25 0.41 -10.44 2.10
C ALA A 25 -0.80 -10.55 1.16
N TYR A 26 -1.70 -9.56 1.17
CA TYR A 26 -2.80 -9.44 0.21
C TYR A 26 -2.32 -9.49 -1.26
N ASP A 27 -1.18 -8.87 -1.54
CA ASP A 27 -0.63 -8.74 -2.88
C ASP A 27 0.17 -9.98 -3.30
N ALA A 28 0.51 -10.88 -2.37
CA ALA A 28 1.38 -12.03 -2.63
C ALA A 28 0.85 -12.94 -3.76
N LYS A 29 -0.48 -13.08 -3.87
CA LYS A 29 -1.13 -13.87 -4.94
C LYS A 29 -0.94 -13.30 -6.34
N ALA A 30 -0.63 -12.01 -6.46
CA ALA A 30 -0.39 -11.34 -7.73
C ALA A 30 1.07 -11.45 -8.17
N TYR A 31 1.96 -11.82 -7.26
CA TYR A 31 3.37 -12.01 -7.54
C TYR A 31 3.65 -13.39 -8.14
N SER A 32 4.53 -13.43 -9.13
CA SER A 32 5.06 -14.68 -9.69
C SER A 32 5.77 -15.50 -8.60
N PRO A 33 5.77 -16.84 -8.66
CA PRO A 33 6.61 -17.67 -7.80
C PRO A 33 8.11 -17.33 -7.87
N LYS A 34 8.56 -16.68 -8.95
CA LYS A 34 9.94 -16.22 -9.13
C LYS A 34 10.16 -14.78 -8.69
N PHE A 35 9.14 -14.12 -8.13
CA PHE A 35 9.14 -12.69 -7.84
C PHE A 35 10.34 -12.27 -6.99
N GLU A 36 10.61 -12.98 -5.88
CA GLU A 36 11.73 -12.66 -5.01
C GLU A 36 13.07 -12.73 -5.74
N THR A 37 13.33 -13.82 -6.48
CA THR A 37 14.56 -13.98 -7.25
C THR A 37 14.68 -12.95 -8.38
N GLU A 38 13.58 -12.60 -9.05
CA GLU A 38 13.55 -11.54 -10.06
C GLU A 38 13.81 -10.17 -9.44
N ARG A 39 13.23 -9.89 -8.27
CA ARG A 39 13.38 -8.63 -7.55
C ARG A 39 14.81 -8.41 -7.08
N LEU A 40 15.47 -9.45 -6.57
CA LEU A 40 16.87 -9.40 -6.13
C LEU A 40 17.84 -9.01 -7.26
N LYS A 41 17.46 -9.20 -8.54
CA LYS A 41 18.29 -8.70 -9.66
C LYS A 41 18.29 -7.17 -9.76
N PHE A 42 17.21 -6.53 -9.35
CA PHE A 42 17.03 -5.07 -9.43
C PHE A 42 17.32 -4.37 -8.10
N SER A 43 17.06 -5.05 -6.98
CA SER A 43 17.33 -4.56 -5.63
C SER A 43 17.87 -5.72 -4.78
N PRO A 44 19.18 -6.03 -4.90
CA PRO A 44 19.79 -7.23 -4.30
C PRO A 44 19.84 -7.20 -2.78
N THR A 45 19.65 -6.03 -2.17
CA THR A 45 19.62 -5.84 -0.71
C THR A 45 18.20 -5.81 -0.14
N VAL A 46 17.17 -5.85 -0.98
CA VAL A 46 15.78 -5.81 -0.52
C VAL A 46 15.38 -7.19 0.00
N ALA A 47 15.00 -7.25 1.28
CA ALA A 47 14.36 -8.42 1.87
C ALA A 47 12.85 -8.39 1.58
N LEU A 48 12.27 -9.53 1.23
CA LEU A 48 10.81 -9.69 1.14
C LEU A 48 10.21 -9.71 2.56
N SER A 49 9.93 -8.52 3.11
CA SER A 49 9.39 -8.37 4.46
C SER A 49 7.95 -7.86 4.46
N TYR A 50 7.10 -8.49 5.28
CA TYR A 50 5.71 -8.11 5.54
C TYR A 50 5.52 -7.44 6.91
N GLU A 51 6.60 -7.30 7.69
CA GLU A 51 6.55 -6.94 9.12
C GLU A 51 5.81 -5.61 9.37
N VAL A 52 6.06 -4.58 8.56
CA VAL A 52 5.44 -3.26 8.76
C VAL A 52 3.94 -3.31 8.46
N THR A 53 3.54 -3.97 7.37
CA THR A 53 2.13 -4.07 7.02
C THR A 53 1.38 -4.98 7.97
N ASP A 54 1.99 -6.11 8.36
CA ASP A 54 1.41 -7.07 9.29
C ASP A 54 1.21 -6.42 10.65
N PHE A 55 2.21 -5.70 11.15
CA PHE A 55 2.08 -4.90 12.38
C PHE A 55 0.87 -3.96 12.31
N LEU A 56 0.69 -3.20 11.23
CA LEU A 56 -0.45 -2.28 11.14
C LEU A 56 -1.79 -3.03 11.06
N LEU A 57 -1.88 -4.09 10.27
CA LEU A 57 -3.09 -4.91 10.11
C LEU A 57 -3.51 -5.59 11.43
N GLU A 58 -2.57 -6.22 12.13
CA GLU A 58 -2.78 -6.85 13.44
C GLU A 58 -3.20 -5.85 14.52
N ASN A 59 -2.85 -4.58 14.33
CA ASN A 59 -3.21 -3.48 15.22
C ASN A 59 -4.44 -2.68 14.74
N GLY A 60 -5.30 -3.29 13.93
CA GLY A 60 -6.62 -2.75 13.60
C GLY A 60 -6.60 -1.63 12.56
N PHE A 61 -5.51 -1.52 11.80
CA PHE A 61 -5.51 -0.75 10.57
C PHE A 61 -6.01 -1.60 9.39
N LYS A 62 -6.45 -0.91 8.35
CA LYS A 62 -6.87 -1.47 7.07
C LYS A 62 -6.11 -0.79 5.97
N ASP A 63 -5.64 -1.56 5.01
CA ASP A 63 -5.08 -1.04 3.77
C ASP A 63 -6.18 -0.45 2.89
N ALA A 64 -6.15 0.87 2.67
CA ALA A 64 -7.17 1.58 1.94
C ALA A 64 -7.36 1.06 0.51
N PHE A 65 -6.30 0.63 -0.17
CA PHE A 65 -6.38 0.10 -1.53
C PHE A 65 -7.24 -1.17 -1.58
N THR A 66 -7.04 -2.08 -0.62
CA THR A 66 -7.74 -3.37 -0.58
C THR A 66 -9.23 -3.24 -0.31
N LEU A 67 -9.68 -2.10 0.26
CA LEU A 67 -11.10 -1.81 0.46
C LEU A 67 -11.87 -1.62 -0.86
N TYR A 68 -11.18 -1.23 -1.94
CA TYR A 68 -11.78 -0.80 -3.20
C TYR A 68 -11.25 -1.55 -4.44
N SER A 69 -10.19 -2.33 -4.30
CA SER A 69 -9.55 -3.01 -5.42
C SER A 69 -10.32 -4.22 -5.96
N ASN A 70 -11.37 -4.68 -5.27
CA ASN A 70 -12.15 -5.87 -5.65
C ASN A 70 -11.28 -7.12 -5.93
N GLY A 71 -10.15 -7.28 -5.23
CA GLY A 71 -9.26 -8.41 -5.43
C GLY A 71 -8.17 -8.19 -6.47
N HIS A 72 -8.22 -7.09 -7.23
CA HIS A 72 -7.24 -6.73 -8.24
C HIS A 72 -5.99 -6.13 -7.63
N PHE A 73 -4.85 -6.46 -8.23
CA PHE A 73 -3.56 -5.89 -7.87
C PHE A 73 -3.24 -4.69 -8.76
N LYS A 74 -2.59 -3.70 -8.17
CA LYS A 74 -2.02 -2.55 -8.89
C LYS A 74 -0.70 -2.22 -8.21
N GLN A 75 0.39 -2.23 -8.98
CA GLN A 75 1.72 -1.91 -8.45
C GLN A 75 1.84 -0.40 -8.15
N SER A 76 2.59 -0.06 -7.11
CA SER A 76 3.05 1.32 -6.88
C SER A 76 4.45 1.57 -7.43
N ILE A 77 5.24 0.51 -7.66
CA ILE A 77 6.60 0.60 -8.20
C ILE A 77 6.88 -0.62 -9.10
N PRO A 78 7.67 -0.50 -10.19
CA PRO A 78 8.14 0.73 -10.78
C PRO A 78 7.08 1.39 -11.68
N VAL A 79 7.27 2.68 -11.92
CA VAL A 79 6.63 3.42 -13.00
C VAL A 79 7.09 2.85 -14.36
N SER A 80 6.13 2.65 -15.27
CA SER A 80 6.31 1.93 -16.53
C SER A 80 6.99 2.82 -17.57
N THR A 81 8.32 2.97 -17.49
CA THR A 81 9.14 3.64 -18.52
C THR A 81 10.29 2.77 -19.06
N THR A 82 10.47 1.56 -18.52
CA THR A 82 11.33 0.52 -19.09
C THR A 82 10.58 -0.79 -19.02
N GLU A 83 10.53 -1.53 -20.14
CA GLU A 83 9.93 -2.85 -20.35
C GLU A 83 9.81 -3.71 -19.07
N PHE A 84 8.72 -3.52 -18.34
CA PHE A 84 8.26 -4.51 -17.38
C PHE A 84 6.90 -4.95 -17.89
N PRO A 85 6.77 -6.20 -18.39
CA PRO A 85 5.47 -6.72 -18.80
C PRO A 85 4.48 -6.59 -17.64
N GLU A 86 3.20 -6.46 -17.98
CA GLU A 86 2.11 -6.49 -17.00
C GLU A 86 2.37 -7.61 -15.96
N ASN A 87 2.22 -7.29 -14.66
CA ASN A 87 2.41 -8.20 -13.51
C ASN A 87 3.84 -8.44 -13.01
N LYS A 88 4.73 -7.45 -13.06
CA LYS A 88 6.07 -7.56 -12.47
C LYS A 88 6.47 -6.46 -11.48
N GLY A 89 5.65 -5.42 -11.29
CA GLY A 89 5.86 -4.45 -10.22
C GLY A 89 5.37 -4.98 -8.87
N CYS A 90 5.70 -4.25 -7.82
CA CYS A 90 5.23 -4.49 -6.46
C CYS A 90 4.57 -3.25 -5.89
N ARG A 91 4.01 -3.38 -4.68
CA ARG A 91 3.46 -2.26 -3.94
C ARG A 91 4.30 -2.06 -2.69
N TYR A 92 4.88 -0.88 -2.54
CA TYR A 92 5.57 -0.43 -1.32
C TYR A 92 4.87 0.76 -0.66
N ASP A 93 4.06 1.46 -1.44
CA ASP A 93 3.36 2.63 -1.01
C ASP A 93 1.96 2.23 -0.54
N TYR A 94 1.66 2.56 0.70
CA TYR A 94 0.39 2.21 1.34
C TYR A 94 -0.26 3.44 1.95
N ILE A 95 -1.58 3.36 2.09
CA ILE A 95 -2.35 4.24 2.94
C ILE A 95 -3.13 3.34 3.90
N MET A 96 -2.65 3.25 5.13
CA MET A 96 -3.24 2.44 6.20
C MET A 96 -4.14 3.31 7.07
N LEU A 97 -5.39 2.88 7.25
CA LEU A 97 -6.42 3.61 7.99
C LEU A 97 -6.82 2.80 9.22
N ASN A 98 -6.84 3.40 10.40
CA ASN A 98 -7.44 2.73 11.54
C ASN A 98 -8.95 2.54 11.34
N ASN A 99 -9.56 1.62 12.10
CA ASN A 99 -11.00 1.31 11.99
C ASN A 99 -11.91 2.55 12.03
N ASN A 100 -11.59 3.54 12.86
CA ASN A 100 -12.38 4.77 12.99
C ASN A 100 -12.40 5.63 11.71
N LEU A 101 -11.31 5.62 10.95
CA LEU A 101 -11.19 6.39 9.71
C LEU A 101 -11.54 5.56 8.47
N ALA A 102 -11.33 4.25 8.49
CA ALA A 102 -11.62 3.38 7.34
C ALA A 102 -13.07 3.47 6.86
N ASN A 103 -14.03 3.61 7.80
CA ASN A 103 -15.45 3.79 7.48
C ASN A 103 -15.77 5.13 6.79
N ASN A 104 -14.86 6.10 6.83
CA ASN A 104 -14.98 7.35 6.10
C ASN A 104 -14.27 7.32 4.75
N CYS A 105 -13.47 6.28 4.45
CA CYS A 105 -12.90 6.12 3.12
C CYS A 105 -14.01 5.77 2.15
N THR A 106 -14.07 6.47 1.03
CA THR A 106 -15.11 6.34 -0.02
C THR A 106 -14.54 5.95 -1.38
N TYR A 107 -13.21 5.99 -1.51
CA TYR A 107 -12.48 5.64 -2.72
C TYR A 107 -11.00 5.45 -2.38
N SER A 108 -10.35 4.52 -3.07
CA SER A 108 -8.90 4.34 -3.06
C SER A 108 -8.43 3.82 -4.41
N ASP A 109 -7.31 4.33 -4.91
CA ASP A 109 -6.63 3.80 -6.10
C ASP A 109 -5.16 4.23 -6.13
N ILE A 110 -4.38 3.60 -7.00
CA ILE A 110 -3.00 3.97 -7.33
C ILE A 110 -3.01 4.66 -8.69
N LEU A 111 -2.63 5.93 -8.76
CA LEU A 111 -2.79 6.73 -9.97
C LEU A 111 -1.72 6.37 -11.00
N ARG A 112 -2.15 5.78 -12.12
CA ARG A 112 -1.30 5.32 -13.23
C ARG A 112 -1.75 5.95 -14.53
N GLU A 113 -1.33 7.19 -14.75
CA GLU A 113 -1.64 8.00 -15.93
C GLU A 113 -0.37 8.48 -16.63
N LYS A 114 -0.52 9.02 -17.85
CA LYS A 114 0.61 9.55 -18.64
C LYS A 114 1.46 10.55 -17.85
N THR A 115 0.82 11.40 -17.05
CA THR A 115 1.53 12.37 -16.21
C THR A 115 2.30 11.69 -15.09
N THR A 116 1.68 10.79 -14.32
CA THR A 116 2.36 10.08 -13.23
C THR A 116 3.49 9.18 -13.73
N ASN A 117 3.44 8.77 -15.01
CA ASN A 117 4.51 7.99 -15.62
C ASN A 117 5.84 8.74 -15.77
N ALA A 118 5.85 10.07 -15.60
CA ALA A 118 7.03 10.91 -15.83
C ALA A 118 7.54 11.62 -14.56
N LEU A 119 6.86 11.45 -13.41
CA LEU A 119 7.14 12.25 -12.22
C LEU A 119 8.05 11.58 -11.20
N SER A 120 8.07 10.26 -11.15
CA SER A 120 8.83 9.45 -10.19
C SER A 120 8.93 8.02 -10.70
N ASP A 121 9.75 7.20 -10.06
CA ASP A 121 9.75 5.75 -10.12
C ASP A 121 8.60 5.10 -9.34
N HIS A 122 7.88 5.85 -8.49
CA HIS A 122 6.68 5.42 -7.76
C HIS A 122 5.40 6.08 -8.30
N TYR A 123 4.30 5.33 -8.29
CA TYR A 123 2.96 5.82 -8.55
C TYR A 123 2.30 6.37 -7.28
N PRO A 124 1.67 7.56 -7.34
CA PRO A 124 0.93 8.11 -6.22
C PRO A 124 -0.22 7.20 -5.76
N ASN A 125 -0.34 7.00 -4.46
CA ASN A 125 -1.51 6.39 -3.85
C ASN A 125 -2.50 7.49 -3.47
N TYR A 126 -3.79 7.26 -3.74
CA TYR A 126 -4.83 8.26 -3.58
C TYR A 126 -6.03 7.66 -2.85
N ILE A 127 -6.60 8.43 -1.90
CA ILE A 127 -7.86 8.10 -1.24
C ILE A 127 -8.81 9.30 -1.25
N ARG A 128 -10.11 9.03 -1.13
CA ARG A 128 -11.12 10.04 -0.82
C ARG A 128 -11.76 9.73 0.51
N LEU A 129 -11.73 10.70 1.43
CA LEU A 129 -12.34 10.60 2.74
C LEU A 129 -13.58 11.50 2.82
N ASN A 130 -14.69 10.96 3.33
CA ASN A 130 -15.87 11.73 3.71
C ASN A 130 -15.87 11.96 5.23
N ILE A 131 -15.23 13.04 5.67
CA ILE A 131 -15.12 13.40 7.08
C ILE A 131 -16.21 14.41 7.42
N LYS A 132 -17.16 14.02 8.26
CA LYS A 132 -18.08 14.98 8.88
C LYS A 132 -17.26 15.89 9.80
N LYS A 133 -17.38 17.21 9.59
CA LYS A 133 -16.95 18.18 10.58
C LYS A 133 -17.94 18.09 11.74
N ASN A 134 -17.43 17.77 12.92
CA ASN A 134 -18.19 17.95 14.16
C ASN A 134 -18.29 19.44 14.47
#